data_AF-A0A951DBT5-F1
#
_entry.id   AF-A0A951DBT5-F1
#
_cell.length_a   1.000
_cell.length_b   1.000
_cell.length_c   1.000
_cell.angle_alpha   90.00
_cell.angle_beta   90.00
_cell.angle_gamma   90.00
#
_symmetry.space_group_name_H-M   'P 1'
#
loop_
_entity.id
_entity.type
_entity.pdbx_description
1 polymer ?
#
loop_
_entity_poly.entity_id
_entity_poly.type
_entity_poly.pdbx_seq_one_letter_code
_entity_poly.pdbx_strand_id
1 'polypeptide(L)'
;MNVQPALVPPHSTIVTSEEIFDDPTSVAAIIDHTLLKPDASRTAILELCAEAADARFASVCVNPFWVAAARDALAGSTVRVCTVIGFPLGVNGLRAKLREAELALDEGAGELDMVQNLGALKSGDFGIVRGEIGA
;
A
#
# COMPACT_ATOMS: atom_id res chain seq x y z
N MET A 1 28.16 10.12 41.27
CA MET A 1 26.72 10.36 41.03
C MET A 1 26.39 9.78 39.66
N ASN A 2 25.92 8.54 39.62
CA ASN A 2 25.56 7.90 38.36
C ASN A 2 24.07 8.16 38.13
N VAL A 3 23.76 9.02 37.17
CA VAL A 3 22.39 9.28 36.73
C VAL A 3 21.96 8.05 35.95
N GLN A 4 20.97 7.30 36.45
CA GLN A 4 20.36 6.21 35.70
C GLN A 4 19.67 6.80 34.45
N PRO A 5 19.92 6.27 33.24
CA PRO A 5 19.14 6.67 32.07
C PRO A 5 17.71 6.17 32.23
N ALA A 6 16.77 7.07 31.96
CA ALA A 6 15.34 6.84 32.04
C ALA A 6 14.89 5.63 31.18
N LEU A 7 13.94 4.91 31.76
CA LEU A 7 13.16 3.82 31.19
C LEU A 7 12.61 4.17 29.79
N VAL A 8 13.10 3.53 28.73
CA VAL A 8 12.52 3.59 27.39
C VAL A 8 11.33 2.61 27.32
N PRO A 9 10.15 3.03 26.83
CA PRO A 9 8.96 2.16 26.79
C PRO A 9 9.10 1.04 25.73
N PRO A 10 8.43 -0.12 25.90
CA PRO A 10 8.59 -1.28 25.04
C PRO A 10 7.63 -1.20 23.84
N HIS A 11 8.06 -0.62 22.72
CA HIS A 11 7.39 -0.80 21.43
C HIS A 11 8.41 -0.97 20.30
N SER A 12 8.08 -1.89 19.39
CA SER A 12 8.86 -2.48 18.28
C SER A 12 10.02 -3.41 18.66
N THR A 13 9.74 -4.72 18.70
CA THR A 13 10.76 -5.74 18.47
C THR A 13 11.30 -5.52 17.05
N ILE A 14 12.56 -5.11 16.93
CA ILE A 14 13.24 -5.12 15.64
C ILE A 14 13.47 -6.60 15.31
N VAL A 15 12.67 -7.14 14.39
CA VAL A 15 12.90 -8.47 13.82
C VAL A 15 14.04 -8.34 12.83
N THR A 16 15.07 -9.17 12.97
CA THR A 16 16.21 -9.16 12.07
C THR A 16 15.79 -9.66 10.68
N SER A 17 16.54 -9.27 9.64
CA SER A 17 16.28 -9.78 8.28
C SER A 17 16.35 -11.30 8.23
N GLU A 18 17.25 -11.94 9.00
CA GLU A 18 17.36 -13.40 9.08
C GLU A 18 16.09 -14.04 9.65
N GLU A 19 15.54 -13.48 10.74
CA GLU A 19 14.32 -13.98 11.37
C GLU A 19 13.06 -13.84 10.48
N ILE A 20 13.00 -12.82 9.61
CA ILE A 20 11.90 -12.66 8.65
C ILE A 20 11.94 -13.76 7.59
N PHE A 21 13.13 -14.06 7.05
CA PHE A 21 13.27 -14.98 5.91
C PHE A 21 13.27 -16.47 6.30
N ASP A 22 13.50 -16.79 7.57
CA ASP A 22 13.51 -18.17 8.06
C ASP A 22 12.10 -18.73 8.41
N ASP A 23 11.08 -17.87 8.51
CA ASP A 23 9.68 -18.25 8.73
C ASP A 23 8.78 -17.76 7.59
N PRO A 24 8.14 -18.66 6.82
CA PRO A 24 7.22 -18.29 5.74
C PRO A 24 6.05 -17.39 6.20
N THR A 25 5.61 -17.50 7.45
CA THR A 25 4.54 -16.64 7.98
C THR A 25 5.02 -15.19 8.15
N SER A 26 6.26 -15.02 8.59
CA SER A 26 6.91 -13.71 8.72
C SER A 26 7.14 -13.05 7.36
N VAL A 27 7.46 -13.83 6.32
CA VAL A 27 7.51 -13.32 4.93
C VAL A 27 6.13 -12.93 4.42
N ALA A 28 5.10 -13.74 4.67
CA ALA A 28 3.74 -13.44 4.21
C ALA A 28 3.25 -12.08 4.73
N ALA A 29 3.54 -11.77 6.00
CA ALA A 29 3.12 -10.54 6.66
C ALA A 29 3.73 -9.24 6.09
N ILE A 30 4.63 -9.33 5.10
CA ILE A 30 5.23 -8.17 4.39
C ILE A 30 4.94 -8.17 2.88
N ILE A 31 4.11 -9.08 2.39
CA ILE A 31 3.75 -9.16 0.96
C ILE A 31 2.48 -8.38 0.67
N ASP A 32 2.53 -7.55 -0.38
CA ASP A 32 1.37 -6.97 -1.04
C ASP A 32 1.01 -7.80 -2.28
N HIS A 33 -0.02 -8.63 -2.15
CA HIS A 33 -0.44 -9.54 -3.22
C HIS A 33 -1.17 -8.77 -4.32
N THR A 34 -0.56 -8.69 -5.51
CA THR A 34 -0.88 -7.62 -6.46
C THR A 34 -1.52 -8.13 -7.75
N LEU A 35 -2.62 -7.50 -8.17
CA LEU A 35 -3.22 -7.68 -9.50
C LEU A 35 -3.64 -6.33 -10.10
N LEU A 36 -2.76 -5.78 -10.94
CA LEU A 36 -2.97 -4.49 -11.64
C LEU A 36 -3.16 -4.64 -13.15
N LYS A 37 -3.34 -5.87 -13.65
CA LYS A 37 -3.61 -6.08 -15.08
C LYS A 37 -4.91 -5.36 -15.48
N PRO A 38 -4.94 -4.62 -16.60
CA PRO A 38 -6.11 -3.83 -17.00
C PRO A 38 -7.32 -4.70 -17.38
N ASP A 39 -7.09 -5.97 -17.71
CA ASP A 39 -8.10 -6.98 -18.03
C ASP A 39 -8.47 -7.88 -16.84
N ALA A 40 -8.00 -7.56 -15.62
CA ALA A 40 -8.36 -8.29 -14.42
C ALA A 40 -9.88 -8.26 -14.21
N SER A 41 -10.49 -9.45 -14.21
CA SER A 41 -11.93 -9.60 -13.98
C SER A 41 -12.25 -9.55 -12.49
N ARG A 42 -13.53 -9.34 -12.16
CA ARG A 42 -14.01 -9.41 -10.77
C ARG A 42 -13.68 -10.77 -10.13
N THR A 43 -13.83 -11.87 -10.87
CA THR A 43 -13.50 -13.22 -10.36
C THR A 43 -12.04 -13.32 -9.95
N ALA A 44 -11.13 -12.83 -10.80
CA ALA A 44 -9.69 -12.85 -10.49
C ALA A 44 -9.34 -11.99 -9.26
N ILE A 45 -10.04 -10.87 -9.06
CA ILE A 45 -9.87 -10.03 -7.87
C ILE A 45 -10.35 -10.75 -6.59
N LEU A 46 -11.46 -11.48 -6.67
CA LEU A 46 -11.95 -12.25 -5.52
C LEU A 46 -11.02 -13.43 -5.20
N GLU A 47 -10.48 -14.09 -6.23
CA GLU A 47 -9.46 -15.15 -6.06
C GLU A 47 -8.20 -14.58 -5.39
N LEU A 48 -7.69 -13.43 -5.84
CA LEU A 48 -6.58 -12.72 -5.21
C LEU A 48 -6.85 -12.46 -3.71
N CYS A 49 -8.05 -12.00 -3.37
CA CYS A 49 -8.43 -11.72 -1.98
C CYS A 49 -8.48 -13.01 -1.14
N ALA A 50 -9.02 -14.09 -1.68
CA ALA A 50 -9.06 -15.38 -0.99
C ALA A 50 -7.65 -15.93 -0.72
N GLU A 51 -6.77 -15.90 -1.72
CA GLU A 51 -5.37 -16.31 -1.58
C GLU A 51 -4.65 -15.48 -0.51
N ALA A 52 -4.87 -14.16 -0.49
CA ALA A 52 -4.25 -13.28 0.49
C ALA A 52 -4.77 -13.52 1.91
N ALA A 53 -6.06 -13.78 2.08
CA ALA A 53 -6.64 -14.12 3.38
C ALA A 53 -6.11 -15.46 3.91
N ASP A 54 -6.05 -16.48 3.06
CA ASP A 54 -5.56 -17.81 3.41
C ASP A 54 -4.06 -17.79 3.80
N ALA A 55 -3.25 -17.04 3.03
CA ALA A 55 -1.82 -16.88 3.30
C ALA A 55 -1.50 -15.87 4.40
N ARG A 56 -2.48 -15.05 4.82
CA ARG A 56 -2.33 -13.93 5.76
C ARG A 56 -1.29 -12.91 5.29
N PHE A 57 -1.40 -12.51 4.03
CA PHE A 57 -0.56 -11.45 3.47
C PHE A 57 -0.80 -10.08 4.12
N ALA A 58 0.11 -9.14 3.91
CA ALA A 58 0.00 -7.79 4.46
C ALA A 58 -1.18 -7.03 3.86
N SER A 59 -1.27 -7.06 2.52
CA SER A 59 -2.34 -6.42 1.77
C SER A 59 -2.61 -7.12 0.43
N VAL A 60 -3.72 -6.74 -0.20
CA VAL A 60 -3.89 -6.88 -1.66
C VAL A 60 -3.70 -5.53 -2.33
N CYS A 61 -2.99 -5.47 -3.46
CA CYS A 61 -2.86 -4.25 -4.26
C CYS A 61 -3.62 -4.38 -5.59
N VAL A 62 -4.65 -3.55 -5.76
CA VAL A 62 -5.58 -3.61 -6.91
C VAL A 62 -5.77 -2.23 -7.55
N ASN A 63 -6.21 -2.18 -8.81
CA ASN A 63 -6.57 -0.91 -9.44
C ASN A 63 -7.74 -0.23 -8.69
N PRO A 64 -7.83 1.11 -8.67
CA PRO A 64 -8.82 1.85 -7.87
C PRO A 64 -10.26 1.35 -8.02
N PHE A 65 -10.66 1.02 -9.26
CA PHE A 65 -12.00 0.49 -9.56
C PHE A 65 -12.39 -0.76 -8.73
N TRP A 66 -11.42 -1.54 -8.27
CA TRP A 66 -11.65 -2.78 -7.53
C TRP A 66 -11.59 -2.62 -6.00
N VAL A 67 -11.28 -1.43 -5.48
CA VAL A 67 -11.09 -1.19 -4.03
C VAL A 67 -12.31 -1.62 -3.23
N ALA A 68 -13.51 -1.14 -3.59
CA ALA A 68 -14.73 -1.49 -2.88
C ALA A 68 -14.98 -3.01 -2.87
N ALA A 69 -14.75 -3.68 -4.00
CA ALA A 69 -14.94 -5.13 -4.12
C ALA A 69 -13.92 -5.92 -3.29
N ALA A 70 -12.65 -5.50 -3.28
CA ALA A 70 -11.60 -6.12 -2.48
C ALA A 70 -11.85 -5.92 -0.98
N ARG A 71 -12.26 -4.72 -0.57
CA ARG A 71 -12.62 -4.41 0.81
C ARG A 71 -13.78 -5.27 1.31
N ASP A 72 -14.82 -5.43 0.50
CA ASP A 72 -15.96 -6.28 0.86
C ASP A 72 -15.55 -7.76 0.94
N ALA A 73 -14.69 -8.23 0.03
CA ALA A 73 -14.20 -9.61 0.03
C ALA A 73 -13.29 -9.94 1.22
N LEU A 74 -12.53 -8.96 1.70
CA LEU A 74 -11.60 -9.09 2.84
C LEU A 74 -12.24 -8.69 4.18
N ALA A 75 -13.55 -8.47 4.24
CA ALA A 75 -14.24 -8.12 5.47
C ALA A 75 -14.01 -9.19 6.56
N GLY A 76 -13.44 -8.77 7.69
CA GLY A 76 -13.09 -9.66 8.81
C GLY A 76 -11.72 -10.32 8.72
N SER A 77 -10.97 -10.09 7.64
CA SER A 77 -9.56 -10.46 7.50
C SER A 77 -8.64 -9.42 8.14
N THR A 78 -7.38 -9.79 8.40
CA THR A 78 -6.30 -8.86 8.77
C THR A 78 -5.60 -8.23 7.56
N VAL A 79 -5.90 -8.73 6.34
CA VAL A 79 -5.30 -8.25 5.09
C VAL A 79 -5.85 -6.87 4.74
N ARG A 80 -4.95 -5.90 4.49
CA ARG A 80 -5.32 -4.53 4.09
C ARG A 80 -5.65 -4.47 2.60
N VAL A 81 -6.34 -3.40 2.18
CA VAL A 81 -6.52 -3.07 0.77
C VAL A 81 -5.59 -1.91 0.41
N CYS A 82 -4.63 -2.18 -0.46
CA CYS A 82 -3.80 -1.19 -1.12
C CYS A 82 -4.36 -0.90 -2.52
N THR A 83 -4.22 0.34 -2.98
CA THR A 83 -4.46 0.71 -4.37
C THR A 83 -3.44 1.71 -4.87
N VAL A 84 -3.45 1.95 -6.17
CA VAL A 84 -2.45 2.79 -6.85
C VAL A 84 -3.04 4.13 -7.27
N ILE A 85 -2.25 5.21 -7.18
CA ILE A 85 -2.66 6.59 -7.53
C ILE A 85 -1.78 7.18 -8.64
N GLY A 86 -2.40 7.71 -9.69
CA GLY A 86 -1.71 8.23 -10.87
C GLY A 86 -0.92 7.16 -11.64
N PHE A 87 -1.28 5.89 -11.47
CA PHE A 87 -0.53 4.75 -12.00
C PHE A 87 -0.88 4.45 -13.47
N PRO A 88 0.06 3.93 -14.29
CA PRO A 88 1.46 3.66 -13.95
C PRO A 88 2.42 4.82 -14.22
N LEU A 89 1.96 5.91 -14.83
CA LEU A 89 2.85 6.90 -15.44
C LEU A 89 3.19 8.09 -14.53
N GLY A 90 2.33 8.43 -13.56
CA GLY A 90 2.56 9.51 -12.61
C GLY A 90 2.48 10.92 -13.21
N VAL A 91 1.98 11.08 -14.44
CA VAL A 91 1.93 12.37 -15.16
C VAL A 91 0.57 13.07 -15.12
N ASN A 92 -0.36 12.55 -14.31
CA ASN A 92 -1.65 13.18 -14.04
C ASN A 92 -1.43 14.50 -13.26
N GLY A 93 -2.32 15.47 -13.44
CA GLY A 93 -2.27 16.70 -12.63
C GLY A 93 -2.61 16.45 -11.16
N LEU A 94 -2.07 17.27 -10.25
CA LEU A 94 -2.23 17.14 -8.80
C LEU A 94 -3.69 16.92 -8.37
N ARG A 95 -4.62 17.76 -8.86
CA ARG A 95 -6.05 17.66 -8.51
C ARG A 95 -6.67 16.32 -8.88
N ALA A 96 -6.20 15.69 -9.96
CA ALA A 96 -6.68 14.36 -10.35
C ALA A 96 -6.16 13.29 -9.39
N LYS A 97 -4.86 13.32 -9.04
CA LYS A 97 -4.27 12.39 -8.06
C LYS A 97 -4.94 12.51 -6.69
N LEU A 98 -5.15 13.75 -6.21
CA LEU A 98 -5.86 14.00 -4.94
C LEU A 98 -7.27 13.44 -4.97
N ARG A 99 -8.02 13.69 -6.05
CA ARG A 99 -9.39 13.18 -6.14
C ARG A 99 -9.45 11.65 -6.23
N GLU A 100 -8.51 11.03 -6.94
CA GLU A 100 -8.38 9.58 -7.00
C GLU A 100 -8.06 8.99 -5.61
N ALA A 101 -7.15 9.63 -4.87
CA ALA A 101 -6.80 9.24 -3.50
C ALA A 101 -8.00 9.35 -2.54
N GLU A 102 -8.72 10.48 -2.57
CA GLU A 102 -9.94 10.67 -1.77
C GLU A 102 -10.98 9.57 -2.05
N LEU A 103 -11.25 9.29 -3.32
CA LEU A 103 -12.21 8.27 -3.72
C LEU A 103 -11.78 6.86 -3.26
N ALA A 104 -10.50 6.53 -3.43
CA ALA A 104 -9.96 5.25 -2.96
C ALA A 104 -10.13 5.08 -1.44
N LEU A 105 -9.86 6.12 -0.66
CA LEU A 105 -10.06 6.11 0.79
C LEU A 105 -11.55 5.95 1.14
N ASP A 106 -12.43 6.70 0.47
CA ASP A 106 -13.89 6.61 0.66
C ASP A 106 -14.43 5.20 0.35
N GLU A 107 -13.83 4.50 -0.63
CA GLU A 107 -14.21 3.13 -1.02
C GLU A 107 -13.64 2.05 -0.08
N GLY A 108 -12.65 2.41 0.74
CA GLY A 108 -12.10 1.57 1.81
C GLY A 108 -10.65 1.10 1.59
N ALA A 109 -9.86 1.77 0.77
CA ALA A 109 -8.42 1.55 0.73
C ALA A 109 -7.79 1.95 2.08
N GLY A 110 -6.93 1.08 2.61
CA GLY A 110 -6.12 1.36 3.80
C GLY A 110 -4.72 1.88 3.47
N GLU A 111 -4.27 1.67 2.23
CA GLU A 111 -2.94 2.07 1.72
C GLU A 111 -3.05 2.61 0.29
N LEU A 112 -2.20 3.57 -0.04
CA LEU A 112 -2.15 4.23 -1.33
C LEU A 112 -0.71 4.27 -1.87
N ASP A 113 -0.49 3.62 -3.01
CA ASP A 113 0.78 3.58 -3.74
C ASP A 113 0.75 4.57 -4.91
N MET A 114 1.26 5.78 -4.70
CA MET A 114 1.28 6.80 -5.73
C MET A 114 2.51 6.72 -6.64
N VAL A 115 2.36 7.09 -7.92
CA VAL A 115 3.49 7.28 -8.84
C VAL A 115 3.91 8.74 -8.88
N GLN A 116 5.17 9.03 -8.51
CA GLN A 116 5.74 10.38 -8.58
C GLN A 116 5.82 10.90 -10.03
N ASN A 117 5.74 12.22 -10.21
CA ASN A 117 6.00 12.84 -11.50
C ASN A 117 7.50 12.78 -11.89
N LEU A 118 7.87 11.75 -12.65
CA LEU A 118 9.24 11.55 -13.11
C LEU A 118 9.74 12.64 -14.07
N GLY A 119 8.84 13.28 -14.83
CA GLY A 119 9.17 14.40 -15.72
C GLY A 119 9.68 15.59 -14.93
N ALA A 120 8.93 16.00 -13.90
CA ALA A 120 9.34 17.06 -12.98
C ALA A 120 10.64 16.71 -12.24
N LEU A 121 10.77 15.47 -11.77
CA LEU A 121 11.99 15.01 -11.09
C LEU A 121 13.22 15.15 -11.97
N LYS A 122 13.15 14.69 -13.23
CA LYS A 122 14.26 14.76 -14.19
C LYS A 122 14.59 16.18 -14.63
N SER A 123 13.62 17.08 -14.61
CA SER A 123 13.81 18.52 -14.88
C SER A 123 14.41 19.29 -13.70
N GLY A 124 14.54 18.66 -12.51
CA GLY A 124 14.99 19.34 -11.29
C GLY A 124 13.89 20.15 -10.59
N ASP A 125 12.62 19.98 -10.99
CA ASP A 125 11.47 20.68 -10.43
C ASP A 125 11.00 20.03 -9.12
N PHE A 126 11.89 19.96 -8.14
CA PHE A 126 11.62 19.32 -6.84
C PHE A 126 10.47 19.98 -6.07
N GLY A 127 10.16 21.26 -6.37
CA GLY A 127 8.99 21.95 -5.82
C GLY A 127 7.68 21.30 -6.25
N ILE A 128 7.58 20.87 -7.51
CA ILE A 128 6.40 20.14 -8.02
C ILE A 128 6.32 18.77 -7.36
N VAL A 129 7.43 18.02 -7.33
CA VAL A 129 7.46 16.67 -6.74
C VAL A 129 7.08 16.71 -5.25
N ARG A 130 7.68 17.62 -4.48
CA ARG A 130 7.37 17.77 -3.05
C ARG A 130 5.93 18.24 -2.82
N GLY A 131 5.47 19.21 -3.63
CA GLY A 131 4.11 19.71 -3.55
C GLY A 131 3.07 18.65 -3.89
N GLU A 132 3.40 17.72 -4.79
CA GLU A 132 2.52 16.61 -5.15
C GLU A 132 2.44 15.53 -4.06
N ILE A 133 3.58 15.13 -3.48
CA ILE A 133 3.64 14.07 -2.46
C ILE A 133 3.15 14.56 -1.09
N GLY A 134 3.34 15.85 -0.78
CA GLY A 134 2.99 16.43 0.51
C GLY A 134 1.58 17.01 0.62
N ALA A 135 0.78 16.94 -0.45
CA ALA A 135 -0.61 17.43 -0.49
C ALA A 135 -1.58 16.35 0.03
#